data_AF-A0A2V8CW46-F1
#
_entry.id   AF-A0A2V8CW46-F1
#
_cell.length_a   1.000
_cell.length_b   1.000
_cell.length_c   1.000
_cell.angle_alpha   90.00
_cell.angle_beta   90.00
_cell.angle_gamma   90.00
#
_symmetry.space_group_name_H-M   'P 1'
#
loop_
_entity.id
_entity.type
_entity.pdbx_description
1 polymer ?
#
loop_
_entity_poly.entity_id
_entity_poly.type
_entity_poly.pdbx_seq_one_letter_code
_entity_poly.pdbx_strand_id
1 'polypeptide(L)'
;MRKDVVLRYWHDAARILKVPPDRLRPSDRFEKELAPDKLIGSLDDPLDELVQYALSTAKRKGKAIDLANVKTVEELIRELGTLDVDGPSTRI
;
A
#
# COMPACT_ATOMS: atom_id res chain seq x y z
N MET A 1 -14.01 2.18 7.10
CA MET A 1 -13.40 2.37 5.77
C MET A 1 -14.34 1.83 4.71
N ARG A 2 -14.51 2.52 3.57
CA ARG A 2 -15.42 2.02 2.52
C ARG A 2 -14.79 0.83 1.79
N LYS A 3 -15.60 -0.19 1.46
CA LYS A 3 -15.13 -1.46 0.86
C LYS A 3 -14.47 -1.25 -0.50
N ASP A 4 -14.97 -0.33 -1.31
CA ASP A 4 -14.42 0.06 -2.60
C ASP A 4 -13.00 0.64 -2.49
N VAL A 5 -12.76 1.47 -1.46
CA VAL A 5 -11.44 2.05 -1.19
C VAL A 5 -10.42 0.98 -0.81
N VAL A 6 -10.83 0.05 0.07
CA VAL A 6 -9.99 -1.09 0.48
C VAL A 6 -9.59 -1.92 -0.74
N LEU A 7 -10.58 -2.31 -1.56
CA LEU A 7 -10.35 -3.13 -2.74
C LEU A 7 -9.46 -2.43 -3.77
N ARG A 8 -9.65 -1.13 -3.99
CA ARG A 8 -8.80 -0.36 -4.91
C ARG A 8 -7.33 -0.42 -4.49
N TYR A 9 -7.02 -0.07 -3.25
CA TYR A 9 -5.64 -0.09 -2.77
C TYR A 9 -5.07 -1.50 -2.70
N TRP A 10 -5.91 -2.50 -2.39
CA TRP A 10 -5.51 -3.90 -2.42
C TRP A 10 -5.07 -4.34 -3.81
N HIS A 11 -5.87 -4.02 -4.84
CA HIS A 11 -5.54 -4.34 -6.22
C HIS A 11 -4.32 -3.57 -6.73
N ASP A 12 -4.16 -2.30 -6.33
CA ASP A 12 -2.96 -1.52 -6.66
C ASP A 12 -1.71 -2.12 -6.03
N ALA A 13 -1.77 -2.48 -4.74
CA ALA A 13 -0.65 -3.13 -4.05
C ALA A 13 -0.29 -4.47 -4.70
N ALA A 14 -1.28 -5.32 -4.99
CA ALA A 14 -1.07 -6.59 -5.69
C ALA A 14 -0.41 -6.39 -7.08
N ARG A 15 -0.86 -5.39 -7.84
CA ARG A 15 -0.30 -5.05 -9.15
C ARG A 15 1.16 -4.59 -9.04
N ILE A 16 1.47 -3.72 -8.09
CA ILE A 16 2.83 -3.19 -7.87
C ILE A 16 3.76 -4.31 -7.43
N LEU A 17 3.33 -5.15 -6.48
CA LEU A 17 4.08 -6.30 -6.01
C LEU A 17 4.16 -7.44 -7.04
N LYS A 18 3.49 -7.31 -8.19
CA LYS A 18 3.41 -8.32 -9.26
C LYS A 18 2.87 -9.66 -8.75
N VAL A 19 1.96 -9.61 -7.77
CA VAL A 19 1.33 -10.79 -7.16
C VAL A 19 -0.16 -10.80 -7.49
N PRO A 20 -0.77 -11.95 -7.80
CA PRO A 20 -2.22 -12.04 -7.92
C PRO A 20 -2.93 -11.57 -6.63
N PRO A 21 -4.01 -10.77 -6.71
CA PRO A 21 -4.70 -10.22 -5.53
C PRO A 21 -5.25 -11.28 -4.57
N ASP A 22 -5.54 -12.48 -5.08
CA ASP A 22 -5.99 -13.66 -4.36
C ASP A 22 -4.87 -14.38 -3.60
N ARG A 23 -3.61 -14.10 -3.95
CA ARG A 23 -2.42 -14.66 -3.28
C ARG A 23 -1.82 -13.72 -2.23
N LEU A 24 -2.19 -12.44 -2.27
CA LEU A 24 -1.83 -11.48 -1.23
C LEU A 24 -2.62 -11.82 0.04
N ARG A 25 -1.95 -11.85 1.20
CA ARG A 25 -2.60 -12.06 2.49
C ARG A 25 -2.47 -10.80 3.34
N PRO A 26 -3.50 -10.44 4.13
CA PRO A 26 -3.44 -9.26 4.98
C PRO A 26 -2.25 -9.28 5.95
N SER A 27 -1.86 -10.48 6.39
CA SER A 27 -0.75 -10.73 7.32
C SER A 27 0.64 -10.78 6.66
N ASP A 28 0.75 -10.67 5.34
CA ASP A 28 2.05 -10.68 4.66
C ASP A 28 2.88 -9.49 5.14
N ARG A 29 4.10 -9.77 5.63
CA ARG A 29 4.99 -8.79 6.25
C ARG A 29 6.03 -8.25 5.28
N PHE A 30 6.20 -6.93 5.25
CA PHE A 30 7.19 -6.26 4.41
C PHE A 30 8.65 -6.56 4.83
N GLU A 31 8.93 -6.65 6.13
CA GLU A 31 10.30 -6.80 6.68
C GLU A 31 10.88 -8.22 6.63
N LYS A 32 10.05 -9.26 6.44
CA LYS A 32 10.48 -10.65 6.70
C LYS A 32 9.95 -11.71 5.74
N GLU A 33 8.79 -11.48 5.14
CA GLU A 33 8.19 -12.40 4.15
C GLU A 33 8.34 -11.84 2.73
N LEU A 34 8.60 -10.54 2.59
CA LEU A 34 8.91 -9.87 1.33
C LEU A 34 10.37 -9.38 1.26
N ALA A 35 11.11 -9.44 2.37
CA ALA A 35 12.56 -9.25 2.38
C ALA A 35 13.24 -10.50 1.82
N PRO A 36 13.87 -10.41 0.65
CA PRO A 36 14.52 -11.54 0.04
C PRO A 36 15.95 -11.58 0.56
N ASP A 37 16.40 -12.77 0.92
CA ASP A 37 17.83 -13.10 1.01
C ASP A 37 18.57 -12.97 -0.36
N LYS A 38 18.08 -12.10 -1.27
CA LYS A 38 18.58 -11.80 -2.61
C LYS A 38 18.46 -10.31 -3.03
N LEU A 39 18.10 -9.36 -2.14
CA LEU A 39 18.01 -7.92 -2.50
C LEU A 39 19.25 -7.09 -2.14
N ILE A 40 20.43 -7.68 -2.27
CA ILE A 40 21.64 -6.89 -2.43
C ILE A 40 21.74 -6.50 -3.92
N GLY A 41 21.06 -5.41 -4.30
CA GLY A 41 21.43 -4.61 -5.48
C GLY A 41 20.63 -4.81 -6.77
N SER A 42 19.34 -4.49 -6.80
CA SER A 42 18.65 -4.23 -8.07
C SER A 42 17.68 -3.07 -7.94
N LEU A 43 17.80 -2.11 -8.85
CA LEU A 43 17.06 -0.84 -8.96
C LEU A 43 15.54 -0.98 -9.23
N ASP A 44 14.95 -2.16 -9.01
CA ASP A 44 13.55 -2.50 -9.32
C ASP A 44 12.95 -3.37 -8.19
N ASP A 45 12.96 -2.90 -6.95
CA ASP A 45 12.27 -3.57 -5.83
C ASP A 45 10.77 -3.19 -5.84
N PRO A 46 9.84 -4.15 -6.04
CA PRO A 46 8.40 -3.90 -5.97
C PRO A 46 7.95 -3.28 -4.64
N LEU A 47 8.70 -3.49 -3.55
CA LEU A 47 8.43 -2.85 -2.26
C LEU A 47 8.73 -1.35 -2.29
N ASP A 48 9.84 -0.94 -2.90
CA ASP A 48 10.19 0.46 -3.06
C ASP A 48 9.15 1.17 -3.95
N GLU A 49 8.72 0.52 -5.03
CA GLU A 49 7.64 1.04 -5.88
C GLU A 49 6.33 1.23 -5.08
N LEU A 50 6.01 0.29 -4.18
CA LEU A 50 4.81 0.36 -3.34
C LEU A 50 4.89 1.51 -2.33
N VAL A 51 6.06 1.72 -1.72
CA VAL A 51 6.34 2.85 -0.83
C VAL A 51 6.21 4.17 -1.59
N GLN A 52 6.81 4.27 -2.78
CA GLN A 52 6.71 5.47 -3.63
C GLN A 52 5.27 5.74 -4.06
N TYR A 53 4.50 4.70 -4.39
CA TYR A 53 3.08 4.81 -4.68
C TYR A 53 2.30 5.38 -3.49
N ALA A 54 2.55 4.87 -2.28
CA ALA A 54 1.87 5.32 -1.07
C ALA A 54 2.18 6.79 -0.75
N LEU A 55 3.46 7.18 -0.79
CA LEU A 55 3.90 8.57 -0.60
C LEU A 55 3.33 9.51 -1.66
N SER A 56 3.33 9.08 -2.92
CA SER A 56 2.77 9.85 -4.04
C SER A 56 1.26 10.05 -3.89
N THR A 57 0.55 9.02 -3.42
CA THR A 57 -0.90 9.09 -3.17
C THR A 57 -1.22 10.04 -2.03
N ALA A 58 -0.48 9.96 -0.93
CA ALA A 58 -0.62 10.88 0.20
C ALA A 58 -0.34 12.34 -0.23
N LYS A 59 0.76 12.57 -0.96
CA LYS A 59 1.12 13.89 -1.50
C LYS A 59 0.04 14.46 -2.42
N ARG A 60 -0.52 13.67 -3.34
CA ARG A 60 -1.61 14.10 -4.24
C ARG A 60 -2.88 14.48 -3.50
N LYS A 61 -3.11 13.88 -2.33
CA LYS A 61 -4.26 14.15 -1.46
C LYS A 61 -3.97 15.23 -0.41
N GLY A 62 -2.77 15.82 -0.40
CA GLY A 62 -2.36 16.81 0.61
C GLY A 62 -2.29 16.25 2.02
N LYS A 63 -2.07 14.94 2.16
CA LYS A 63 -2.04 14.21 3.44
C LYS A 63 -0.65 13.63 3.68
N ALA A 64 -0.34 13.35 4.95
CA ALA A 64 0.81 12.57 5.36
C ALA A 64 0.39 11.12 5.63
N ILE A 65 1.32 10.20 5.45
CA ILE A 65 1.16 8.77 5.77
C ILE A 65 2.37 8.35 6.62
N ASP A 66 2.13 7.63 7.71
CA ASP A 66 3.21 7.09 8.54
C ASP A 66 3.51 5.66 8.14
N LEU A 67 4.56 5.49 7.32
CA LEU A 67 5.02 4.16 6.89
C LEU A 67 6.01 3.52 7.88
N ALA A 68 6.51 4.26 8.89
CA ALA A 68 7.52 3.74 9.80
C ALA A 68 6.97 2.61 10.70
N ASN A 69 5.65 2.60 10.92
CA ASN A 69 4.97 1.61 11.74
C ASN A 69 4.22 0.53 10.91
N VAL A 70 4.27 0.62 9.59
CA VAL A 70 3.56 -0.30 8.69
C VAL A 70 4.39 -1.55 8.45
N LYS A 71 3.92 -2.68 8.97
CA LYS A 71 4.65 -3.97 8.89
C LYS A 71 3.97 -4.97 7.98
N THR A 72 2.68 -4.82 7.75
CA THR A 72 1.84 -5.74 6.98
C THR A 72 1.06 -5.05 5.87
N VAL A 73 0.67 -5.83 4.86
CA VAL A 73 -0.21 -5.35 3.78
C VAL A 73 -1.49 -4.74 4.35
N GLU A 74 -2.12 -5.36 5.35
CA GLU A 74 -3.32 -4.80 5.97
C GLU A 74 -3.09 -3.39 6.53
N GLU A 75 -1.99 -3.19 7.27
CA GLU A 75 -1.65 -1.90 7.86
C GLU A 75 -1.42 -0.84 6.78
N LEU A 76 -0.72 -1.18 5.70
CA LEU A 76 -0.52 -0.27 4.56
C LEU A 76 -1.87 0.14 3.94
N ILE A 77 -2.75 -0.82 3.69
CA ILE A 77 -4.05 -0.56 3.07
C ILE A 77 -4.93 0.28 3.98
N ARG A 78 -4.86 0.07 5.30
CA ARG A 78 -5.55 0.91 6.30
C ARG A 78 -5.04 2.34 6.25
N GLU A 79 -3.72 2.53 6.26
CA GLU A 79 -3.09 3.84 6.16
C GLU A 79 -3.49 4.56 4.87
N LEU A 80 -3.40 3.89 3.71
CA LEU A 80 -3.87 4.43 2.43
C LEU A 80 -5.36 4.76 2.43
N GLY A 81 -6.16 3.92 3.06
CA GLY A 81 -7.59 4.12 3.15
C GLY A 81 -7.97 5.32 4.02
N THR A 82 -7.17 5.68 5.04
CA THR A 82 -7.36 6.92 5.82
C THR A 82 -7.26 8.17 4.93
N LEU A 83 -6.52 8.09 3.82
CA LEU A 83 -6.37 9.20 2.88
C LEU A 83 -7.71 9.55 2.20
N ASP A 84 -8.64 8.61 2.06
CA ASP A 84 -9.96 8.81 1.42
C ASP A 84 -11.10 9.08 2.39
N VAL A 85 -10.88 9.01 3.71
CA VAL A 85 -11.97 9.20 4.70
C VAL A 85 -12.31 10.69 4.92
N ASP A 86 -11.40 11.62 4.56
CA ASP A 86 -11.64 13.08 4.64
C ASP A 86 -11.81 13.77 3.28
N GLY A 87 -12.04 13.02 2.19
CA GLY A 87 -12.49 13.64 0.95
C GLY A 87 -13.92 14.15 1.13
N PRO A 88 -14.26 15.41 0.79
CA PRO A 88 -15.61 15.92 0.97
C PRO A 88 -16.59 14.96 0.29
N SER A 89 -17.61 14.56 1.05
CA SER A 89 -18.80 13.91 0.50
C SER A 89 -19.47 14.89 -0.45
N THR A 90 -19.00 14.98 -1.69
CA THR A 90 -19.79 15.54 -2.78
C THR A 90 -20.81 14.47 -3.15
N ARG A 91 -21.93 14.47 -2.41
CA ARG A 91 -23.21 14.00 -2.94
C ARG A 91 -23.54 14.92 -4.12
N ILE A 92 -23.66 14.33 -5.30
CA ILE A 92 -24.44 14.86 -6.42
C ILE A 92 -25.68 13.98 -6.55
#